data_AF-A0A832I660-F1
#
_entry.id   AF-A0A832I660-F1
#
_cell.length_a   1.000
_cell.length_b   1.000
_cell.length_c   1.000
_cell.angle_alpha   90.00
_cell.angle_beta   90.00
_cell.angle_gamma   90.00
#
_symmetry.space_group_name_H-M   'P 1'
#
loop_
_entity.id
_entity.type
_entity.pdbx_description
1 polymer ?
#
loop_
_entity_poly.entity_id
_entity_poly.type
_entity_poly.pdbx_seq_one_letter_code
_entity_poly.pdbx_strand_id
1 'polypeptide(L)'
;MGVPRTPHAARRAAAAGRGVGARGEHGGGHSERASPARAAAGTLVRRAARGTRSCAPGAVALALTLALAAGCSGGGAGGFADAGPLGAAGDSAGAASEVLALAREAAGDTERVVISFATGDGRRAPSVSAVRGELRRDLGVVRIALPPEVVATRATEDRIGGRLAGPVFVVHSLDGPWFVDVHLAAPARARLVARGGGAVAVELVRGGGPLPPPAALGPNAVLLAPRAGPAGGPLEVAGYARTFEANVNVRLLAGGALVADTFTTAADYLSTWGEFRAALPAPPAGRCSVFAGEPEMEGDGWRGAGVAIEGR
;
A
#
# COMPACT_ATOMS: atom_id res chain seq x y z
N MET A 1 14.87 -63.50 8.08
CA MET A 1 16.04 -63.68 7.20
C MET A 1 16.25 -62.40 6.42
N GLY A 2 17.46 -61.82 6.52
CA GLY A 2 18.12 -60.77 5.71
C GLY A 2 17.29 -59.65 5.05
N VAL A 3 17.66 -58.38 5.04
CA VAL A 3 18.98 -57.72 5.08
C VAL A 3 18.76 -56.25 5.48
N PRO A 4 19.63 -55.63 6.31
CA PRO A 4 19.53 -54.21 6.68
C PRO A 4 20.16 -53.30 5.60
N ARG A 5 19.60 -52.10 5.40
CA ARG A 5 20.23 -51.03 4.62
C ARG A 5 20.81 -49.96 5.56
N THR A 6 22.13 -49.84 5.52
CA THR A 6 22.98 -48.85 6.20
C THR A 6 22.92 -47.47 5.49
N PRO A 7 23.38 -46.39 6.17
CA PRO A 7 23.10 -45.01 5.83
C PRO A 7 24.14 -44.36 4.90
N HIS A 8 23.70 -43.35 4.16
CA HIS A 8 24.59 -42.45 3.43
C HIS A 8 25.12 -41.34 4.33
N ALA A 9 26.44 -41.31 4.51
CA ALA A 9 27.20 -40.21 5.07
C ALA A 9 28.01 -39.50 3.97
N ALA A 10 28.53 -38.32 4.33
CA ALA A 10 29.47 -37.43 3.63
C ALA A 10 28.83 -36.42 2.65
N ARG A 11 29.21 -35.14 2.59
CA ARG A 11 30.54 -34.53 2.81
C ARG A 11 30.44 -33.10 3.37
N ARG A 12 31.36 -32.78 4.28
CA ARG A 12 31.87 -31.43 4.52
C ARG A 12 32.80 -31.02 3.38
N ALA A 13 32.76 -29.75 2.97
CA ALA A 13 33.87 -29.09 2.29
C ALA A 13 34.07 -27.71 2.92
N ALA A 14 35.20 -27.56 3.59
CA ALA A 14 35.76 -26.28 4.02
C ALA A 14 36.61 -25.72 2.87
N ALA A 15 36.53 -24.42 2.61
CA ALA A 15 37.51 -23.70 1.80
C ALA A 15 37.92 -22.43 2.55
N ALA A 16 39.15 -22.45 3.05
CA ALA A 16 39.86 -21.31 3.57
C ALA A 16 40.49 -20.54 2.40
N GLY A 17 40.36 -19.22 2.39
CA GLY A 17 41.08 -18.33 1.49
C GLY A 17 41.68 -17.18 2.29
N ARG A 18 42.98 -17.30 2.60
CA ARG A 18 43.82 -16.21 3.11
C ARG A 18 44.26 -15.35 1.93
N GLY A 19 44.10 -14.04 2.02
CA GLY A 19 44.69 -13.06 1.11
C GLY A 19 45.26 -11.90 1.92
N VAL A 20 46.56 -11.97 2.20
CA VAL A 20 47.38 -10.87 2.73
C VAL A 20 47.91 -10.11 1.51
N GLY A 21 47.68 -8.80 1.46
CA GLY A 21 48.26 -7.90 0.46
C GLY A 21 48.47 -6.53 1.08
N ALA A 22 49.74 -6.13 1.19
CA ALA A 22 50.21 -4.98 1.95
C ALA A 22 50.24 -3.67 1.14
N ARG A 23 50.18 -2.58 1.92
CA ARG A 23 50.71 -1.21 1.75
C ARG A 23 51.31 -0.80 0.40
N GLY A 24 50.84 0.35 -0.08
CA GLY A 24 51.61 1.32 -0.84
C GLY A 24 51.11 2.74 -0.53
N GLU A 25 51.99 3.57 0.03
CA GLU A 25 51.79 4.99 0.34
C GLU A 25 52.07 5.91 -0.87
N HIS A 26 51.58 7.14 -0.77
CA HIS A 26 52.06 8.41 -1.32
C HIS A 26 51.45 9.02 -2.61
N GLY A 27 51.17 10.33 -2.49
CA GLY A 27 50.75 11.27 -3.53
C GLY A 27 49.45 11.96 -3.10
N GLY A 28 49.44 13.11 -2.44
CA GLY A 28 49.99 14.38 -2.93
C GLY A 28 48.88 15.13 -3.68
N GLY A 29 48.14 16.01 -3.01
CA GLY A 29 46.97 16.67 -3.61
C GLY A 29 46.59 17.97 -2.90
N HIS A 30 47.16 19.05 -3.41
CA HIS A 30 46.84 20.48 -3.28
C HIS A 30 45.67 20.94 -2.38
N SER A 31 46.06 21.73 -1.38
CA SER A 31 45.24 22.75 -0.71
C SER A 31 45.03 23.93 -1.65
N GLU A 32 43.82 24.11 -2.18
CA GLU A 32 43.41 25.35 -2.83
C GLU A 32 42.38 26.13 -1.99
N ARG A 33 42.73 27.40 -1.87
CA ARG A 33 42.09 28.52 -1.18
C ARG A 33 40.63 28.72 -1.60
N ALA A 34 39.79 29.12 -0.65
CA ALA A 34 38.74 30.11 -0.91
C ALA A 34 38.57 31.02 0.30
N SER A 35 38.84 32.30 0.07
CA SER A 35 38.66 33.43 1.01
C SER A 35 37.17 33.77 1.24
N PRO A 36 36.87 34.52 2.31
CA PRO A 36 35.53 35.01 2.67
C PRO A 36 35.26 36.44 2.17
N ALA A 37 34.06 36.96 2.52
CA ALA A 37 33.51 38.33 2.36
C ALA A 37 32.60 38.50 1.11
N ARG A 38 31.50 39.28 1.08
CA ARG A 38 30.87 40.25 1.99
C ARG A 38 29.54 40.71 1.33
N ALA A 39 28.57 41.13 2.15
CA ALA A 39 27.55 42.20 1.91
C ALA A 39 26.53 41.99 0.76
N ALA A 40 25.35 42.61 0.71
CA ALA A 40 24.76 43.72 1.44
C ALA A 40 23.22 43.62 1.39
N ALA A 41 22.57 44.19 2.40
CA ALA A 41 21.14 44.47 2.42
C ALA A 41 20.76 45.52 1.36
N GLY A 42 19.64 45.29 0.70
CA GLY A 42 18.99 46.26 -0.18
C GLY A 42 17.49 46.31 0.11
N THR A 43 17.09 47.14 1.07
CA THR A 43 15.70 47.55 1.26
C THR A 43 15.46 48.78 0.40
N LEU A 44 14.51 48.73 -0.53
CA LEU A 44 14.02 49.92 -1.21
C LEU A 44 12.49 49.88 -1.32
N VAL A 45 11.90 50.78 -0.55
CA VAL A 45 10.50 51.17 -0.54
C VAL A 45 10.14 51.81 -1.88
N ARG A 46 9.07 51.35 -2.54
CA ARG A 46 8.27 52.22 -3.41
C ARG A 46 6.78 51.97 -3.19
N ARG A 47 6.11 53.07 -2.84
CA ARG A 47 4.70 53.22 -2.55
C ARG A 47 4.00 53.81 -3.78
N ALA A 48 2.72 53.45 -3.92
CA ALA A 48 1.63 54.11 -4.65
C ALA A 48 1.55 53.95 -6.18
N ALA A 49 0.44 53.36 -6.64
CA ALA A 49 -0.63 54.12 -7.29
C ALA A 49 -1.93 53.30 -7.38
N ARG A 50 -3.04 53.98 -7.13
CA ARG A 50 -4.43 53.53 -7.35
C ARG A 50 -4.67 53.27 -8.84
N GLY A 51 -5.42 52.21 -9.14
CA GLY A 51 -6.04 51.98 -10.44
C GLY A 51 -7.27 51.11 -10.28
N THR A 52 -8.42 51.73 -10.02
CA THR A 52 -9.74 51.11 -10.14
C THR A 52 -10.08 50.91 -11.61
N ARG A 53 -10.22 49.67 -12.08
CA ARG A 53 -11.10 49.34 -13.21
C ARG A 53 -11.77 47.98 -12.99
N SER A 54 -13.06 48.09 -12.69
CA SER A 54 -14.08 47.08 -12.90
C SER A 54 -14.11 46.65 -14.37
N CYS A 55 -14.10 45.33 -14.62
CA CYS A 55 -14.72 44.66 -15.76
C CYS A 55 -14.83 43.17 -15.42
N ALA A 56 -16.01 42.73 -14.98
CA ALA A 56 -16.43 41.35 -15.19
C ALA A 56 -16.68 41.18 -16.69
N PRO A 57 -16.25 40.05 -17.29
CA PRO A 57 -17.28 39.10 -17.70
C PRO A 57 -16.85 37.63 -17.64
N GLY A 58 -17.85 36.75 -17.49
CA GLY A 58 -17.87 35.46 -18.17
C GLY A 58 -17.25 34.26 -17.46
N ALA A 59 -17.79 33.87 -16.31
CA ALA A 59 -17.69 32.47 -15.90
C ALA A 59 -18.55 31.63 -16.88
N VAL A 60 -17.93 31.09 -17.93
CA VAL A 60 -18.54 30.01 -18.72
C VAL A 60 -18.41 28.75 -17.89
N ALA A 61 -19.40 28.52 -17.03
CA ALA A 61 -19.61 27.22 -16.42
C ALA A 61 -20.14 26.29 -17.51
N LEU A 62 -19.24 25.55 -18.16
CA LEU A 62 -19.60 24.36 -18.91
C LEU A 62 -20.08 23.31 -17.89
N ALA A 63 -21.37 23.36 -17.55
CA ALA A 63 -22.05 22.27 -16.89
C ALA A 63 -22.15 21.12 -17.90
N LEU A 64 -21.13 20.25 -17.91
CA LEU A 64 -21.20 18.96 -18.57
C LEU A 64 -22.23 18.12 -17.80
N THR A 65 -23.49 18.29 -18.16
CA THR A 65 -24.57 17.42 -17.69
C THR A 65 -24.42 16.13 -18.49
N LEU A 66 -23.57 15.24 -17.99
CA LEU A 66 -23.52 13.85 -18.45
C LEU A 66 -24.85 13.20 -18.07
N ALA A 67 -25.82 13.28 -18.98
CA ALA A 67 -26.94 12.37 -19.03
C ALA A 67 -26.36 10.98 -19.32
N LEU A 68 -26.01 10.25 -18.26
CA LEU A 68 -25.76 8.82 -18.34
C LEU A 68 -27.08 8.16 -18.68
N ALA A 69 -27.24 7.85 -19.97
CA ALA A 69 -28.23 6.93 -20.47
C ALA A 69 -28.11 5.61 -19.68
N ALA A 70 -29.15 5.30 -18.92
CA ALA A 70 -29.35 3.99 -18.33
C ALA A 70 -29.54 2.98 -19.47
N GLY A 71 -28.60 2.06 -19.62
CA GLY A 71 -28.67 1.06 -20.69
C GLY A 71 -27.46 0.17 -20.87
N CYS A 72 -26.89 -0.37 -19.78
CA CYS A 72 -26.07 -1.58 -19.84
C CYS A 72 -26.58 -2.59 -18.81
N SER A 73 -27.37 -3.52 -19.29
CA SER A 73 -27.81 -4.74 -18.61
C SER A 73 -26.69 -5.77 -18.58
N GLY A 74 -26.31 -6.22 -17.38
CA GLY A 74 -25.58 -7.48 -17.18
C GLY A 74 -24.53 -7.44 -16.06
N GLY A 75 -24.83 -8.03 -14.90
CA GLY A 75 -23.82 -8.44 -13.91
C GLY A 75 -23.70 -7.57 -12.66
N GLY A 76 -24.71 -7.55 -11.79
CA GLY A 76 -24.61 -6.84 -10.51
C GLY A 76 -25.68 -7.16 -9.47
N ALA A 77 -26.39 -8.28 -9.60
CA ALA A 77 -27.42 -8.68 -8.64
C ALA A 77 -26.86 -9.40 -7.40
N GLY A 78 -25.61 -9.12 -7.04
CA GLY A 78 -25.06 -9.54 -5.75
C GLY A 78 -25.65 -8.68 -4.64
N GLY A 79 -26.26 -9.33 -3.65
CA GLY A 79 -26.58 -8.68 -2.38
C GLY A 79 -25.31 -8.21 -1.67
N PHE A 80 -25.47 -7.35 -0.66
CA PHE A 80 -24.36 -6.97 0.21
C PHE A 80 -23.92 -8.18 1.05
N ALA A 81 -22.63 -8.49 1.03
CA ALA A 81 -22.06 -9.58 1.82
C ALA A 81 -21.47 -9.06 3.13
N ASP A 82 -21.59 -9.89 4.18
CA ASP A 82 -20.98 -9.65 5.48
C ASP A 82 -19.53 -10.13 5.56
N ALA A 83 -19.10 -11.10 4.75
CA ALA A 83 -17.71 -11.55 4.64
C ALA A 83 -17.53 -12.39 3.36
N GLY A 84 -16.29 -12.63 2.96
CA GLY A 84 -15.94 -13.54 1.86
C GLY A 84 -16.19 -12.94 0.47
N PRO A 85 -16.36 -13.78 -0.56
CA PRO A 85 -16.44 -13.35 -1.95
C PRO A 85 -17.62 -12.37 -2.21
N LEU A 86 -17.34 -11.29 -2.94
CA LEU A 86 -18.33 -10.27 -3.34
C LEU A 86 -18.86 -10.46 -4.77
N GLY A 87 -18.38 -11.49 -5.46
CA GLY A 87 -18.63 -11.71 -6.88
C GLY A 87 -17.60 -11.01 -7.77
N ALA A 88 -17.93 -10.92 -9.06
CA ALA A 88 -17.12 -10.25 -10.06
C ALA A 88 -17.86 -9.03 -10.65
N ALA A 89 -17.09 -8.05 -11.11
CA ALA A 89 -17.60 -6.87 -11.80
C ALA A 89 -16.73 -6.54 -13.00
N GLY A 90 -17.30 -5.93 -14.04
CA GLY A 90 -16.61 -5.66 -15.30
C GLY A 90 -17.09 -6.57 -16.41
N ASP A 91 -16.47 -6.43 -17.57
CA ASP A 91 -16.83 -7.15 -18.79
C ASP A 91 -16.03 -8.45 -18.92
N SER A 92 -16.41 -9.33 -19.86
CA SER A 92 -15.62 -10.53 -20.17
C SER A 92 -14.25 -10.19 -20.78
N ALA A 93 -14.12 -9.01 -21.38
CA ALA A 93 -12.88 -8.46 -21.91
C ALA A 93 -12.90 -6.93 -21.78
N GLY A 94 -11.79 -6.36 -21.32
CA GLY A 94 -11.61 -4.92 -21.12
C GLY A 94 -10.38 -4.38 -21.81
N ALA A 95 -10.37 -3.06 -22.00
CA ALA A 95 -9.22 -2.33 -22.56
C ALA A 95 -8.34 -1.67 -21.49
N ALA A 96 -8.71 -1.81 -20.22
CA ALA A 96 -7.94 -1.31 -19.09
C ALA A 96 -6.58 -1.99 -18.97
N SER A 97 -5.53 -1.20 -18.79
CA SER A 97 -4.18 -1.69 -18.50
C SER A 97 -3.51 -0.97 -17.32
N GLU A 98 -4.19 0.02 -16.74
CA GLU A 98 -3.65 0.87 -15.68
C GLU A 98 -4.74 1.31 -14.70
N VAL A 99 -4.44 1.37 -13.40
CA VAL A 99 -5.31 2.07 -12.42
C VAL A 99 -5.09 3.58 -12.56
N LEU A 100 -6.15 4.29 -12.94
CA LEU A 100 -6.10 5.73 -13.22
C LEU A 100 -6.31 6.58 -11.97
N ALA A 101 -7.33 6.26 -11.17
CA ALA A 101 -7.73 7.06 -10.02
C ALA A 101 -8.50 6.23 -8.99
N LEU A 102 -8.38 6.65 -7.74
CA LEU A 102 -9.20 6.23 -6.62
C LEU A 102 -10.06 7.42 -6.21
N ALA A 103 -11.33 7.18 -5.89
CA ALA A 103 -12.23 8.24 -5.45
C ALA A 103 -13.27 7.73 -4.47
N ARG A 104 -13.74 8.60 -3.59
CA ARG A 104 -14.91 8.36 -2.75
C ARG A 104 -16.12 9.11 -3.29
N GLU A 105 -17.25 8.42 -3.35
CA GLU A 105 -18.55 9.03 -3.59
C GLU A 105 -19.49 8.71 -2.42
N ALA A 106 -20.10 9.73 -1.82
CA ALA A 106 -21.16 9.54 -0.85
C ALA A 106 -22.52 9.52 -1.56
N ALA A 107 -23.34 8.50 -1.30
CA ALA A 107 -24.67 8.36 -1.87
C ALA A 107 -25.68 7.92 -0.80
N GLY A 108 -26.17 8.89 -0.03
CA GLY A 108 -27.10 8.64 1.08
C GLY A 108 -26.46 7.80 2.19
N ASP A 109 -27.03 6.62 2.44
CA ASP A 109 -26.52 5.64 3.42
C ASP A 109 -25.46 4.70 2.84
N THR A 110 -25.25 4.74 1.53
CA THR A 110 -24.21 3.98 0.85
C THR A 110 -22.98 4.87 0.67
N GLU A 111 -21.83 4.31 1.00
CA GLU A 111 -20.54 4.89 0.69
C GLU A 111 -19.89 4.10 -0.44
N ARG A 112 -19.35 4.79 -1.45
CA ARG A 112 -18.72 4.14 -2.60
C ARG A 112 -17.25 4.50 -2.68
N VAL A 113 -16.42 3.50 -2.93
CA VAL A 113 -15.04 3.68 -3.37
C VAL A 113 -14.98 3.27 -4.83
N VAL A 114 -14.64 4.22 -5.70
CA VAL A 114 -14.58 4.04 -7.15
C VAL A 114 -13.13 3.90 -7.58
N ILE A 115 -12.85 2.84 -8.34
CA ILE A 115 -11.57 2.57 -8.98
C ILE A 115 -11.79 2.80 -10.48
N SER A 116 -11.14 3.83 -11.02
CA SER A 116 -11.17 4.13 -12.46
C SER A 116 -9.95 3.55 -13.13
N PHE A 117 -10.12 3.05 -14.36
CA PHE A 117 -9.02 2.48 -15.14
C PHE A 117 -8.70 3.32 -16.38
N ALA A 118 -7.48 3.17 -16.87
CA ALA A 118 -6.97 3.76 -18.10
C ALA A 118 -6.45 2.70 -19.07
N THR A 119 -6.42 3.04 -20.35
CA THR A 119 -5.67 2.35 -21.40
C THR A 119 -4.17 2.69 -21.29
N GLY A 120 -3.30 1.96 -21.98
CA GLY A 120 -1.85 2.15 -21.90
C GLY A 120 -1.33 3.51 -22.40
N ASP A 121 -2.17 4.28 -23.09
CA ASP A 121 -1.90 5.66 -23.48
C ASP A 121 -2.39 6.71 -22.44
N GLY A 122 -2.92 6.25 -21.31
CA GLY A 122 -3.38 7.08 -20.21
C GLY A 122 -4.78 7.66 -20.34
N ARG A 123 -5.51 7.37 -21.41
CA ARG A 123 -6.92 7.76 -21.52
C ARG A 123 -7.79 6.85 -20.66
N ARG A 124 -8.95 7.35 -20.22
CA ARG A 124 -9.92 6.52 -19.49
C ARG A 124 -10.31 5.30 -20.34
N ALA A 125 -10.22 4.12 -19.77
CA ALA A 125 -10.61 2.90 -20.45
C ALA A 125 -12.13 2.87 -20.66
N PRO A 126 -12.64 2.45 -21.81
CA PRO A 126 -14.08 2.28 -22.02
C PRO A 126 -14.66 1.14 -21.17
N SER A 127 -13.86 0.11 -20.89
CA SER A 127 -14.21 -1.10 -20.15
C SER A 127 -13.00 -1.66 -19.39
N VAL A 128 -13.29 -2.51 -18.40
CA VAL A 128 -12.30 -3.30 -17.65
C VAL A 128 -12.78 -4.75 -17.62
N SER A 129 -11.87 -5.72 -17.76
CA SER A 129 -12.25 -7.13 -17.61
C SER A 129 -12.71 -7.42 -16.19
N ALA A 130 -13.31 -8.58 -16.00
CA ALA A 130 -13.84 -9.02 -14.72
C ALA A 130 -12.81 -8.91 -13.58
N VAL A 131 -13.02 -7.97 -12.67
CA VAL A 131 -12.37 -7.90 -11.35
C VAL A 131 -13.10 -8.78 -10.36
N ARG A 132 -12.43 -9.26 -9.32
CA ARG A 132 -13.04 -10.07 -8.25
C ARG A 132 -12.88 -9.38 -6.90
N GLY A 133 -13.96 -9.34 -6.14
CA GLY A 133 -13.96 -8.72 -4.80
C GLY A 133 -14.05 -9.76 -3.69
N GLU A 134 -13.41 -9.49 -2.56
CA GLU A 134 -13.53 -10.27 -1.33
C GLU A 134 -13.54 -9.33 -0.12
N LEU A 135 -14.51 -9.49 0.78
CA LEU A 135 -14.53 -8.85 2.08
C LEU A 135 -13.79 -9.72 3.10
N ARG A 136 -12.53 -9.37 3.36
CA ARG A 136 -11.67 -10.02 4.35
C ARG A 136 -11.89 -9.39 5.71
N ARG A 137 -12.96 -9.81 6.39
CA ARG A 137 -13.40 -9.21 7.66
C ARG A 137 -12.37 -9.37 8.78
N ASP A 138 -11.65 -10.49 8.78
CA ASP A 138 -10.52 -10.78 9.67
C ASP A 138 -9.37 -9.78 9.54
N LEU A 139 -9.23 -9.16 8.36
CA LEU A 139 -8.28 -8.08 8.11
C LEU A 139 -8.93 -6.69 8.10
N GLY A 140 -10.25 -6.59 8.11
CA GLY A 140 -10.95 -5.30 7.99
C GLY A 140 -10.69 -4.59 6.65
N VAL A 141 -10.56 -5.34 5.55
CA VAL A 141 -10.38 -4.79 4.20
C VAL A 141 -11.35 -5.44 3.20
N VAL A 142 -11.72 -4.69 2.16
CA VAL A 142 -12.25 -5.25 0.92
C VAL A 142 -11.11 -5.31 -0.09
N ARG A 143 -10.76 -6.52 -0.55
CA ARG A 143 -9.74 -6.75 -1.56
C ARG A 143 -10.38 -6.90 -2.93
N ILE A 144 -9.83 -6.22 -3.93
CA ILE A 144 -10.26 -6.25 -5.31
C ILE A 144 -9.08 -6.75 -6.15
N ALA A 145 -9.12 -8.01 -6.56
CA ALA A 145 -8.13 -8.57 -7.48
C ALA A 145 -8.34 -7.96 -8.87
N LEU A 146 -7.28 -7.36 -9.41
CA LEU A 146 -7.27 -6.76 -10.73
C LEU A 146 -6.97 -7.82 -11.80
N PRO A 147 -7.44 -7.65 -13.04
CA PRO A 147 -7.18 -8.61 -14.09
C PRO A 147 -5.72 -8.45 -14.58
N PRO A 148 -5.10 -9.50 -15.13
CA PRO A 148 -3.67 -9.56 -15.40
C PRO A 148 -3.17 -8.52 -16.42
N GLU A 149 -4.04 -7.99 -17.26
CA GLU A 149 -3.71 -6.90 -18.19
C GLU A 149 -3.52 -5.53 -17.51
N VAL A 150 -4.00 -5.36 -16.26
CA VAL A 150 -3.73 -4.16 -15.47
C VAL A 150 -2.38 -4.31 -14.78
N VAL A 151 -1.37 -3.68 -15.36
CA VAL A 151 0.05 -3.85 -15.00
C VAL A 151 0.73 -2.57 -14.51
N ALA A 152 -0.04 -1.47 -14.42
CA ALA A 152 0.47 -0.16 -14.02
C ALA A 152 -0.55 0.59 -13.15
N THR A 153 -0.08 1.64 -12.48
CA THR A 153 -0.95 2.55 -11.74
C THR A 153 -0.42 4.00 -11.75
N ARG A 154 -1.33 4.96 -11.86
CA ARG A 154 -1.12 6.39 -11.57
C ARG A 154 -1.47 6.78 -10.14
N ALA A 155 -2.35 6.01 -9.50
CA ALA A 155 -2.85 6.28 -8.16
C ALA A 155 -2.51 5.08 -7.27
N THR A 156 -1.53 5.25 -6.39
CA THR A 156 -1.01 4.16 -5.55
C THR A 156 -1.70 4.09 -4.21
N GLU A 157 -2.20 5.23 -3.72
CA GLU A 157 -2.99 5.32 -2.52
C GLU A 157 -3.95 6.52 -2.55
N ASP A 158 -5.01 6.44 -1.77
CA ASP A 158 -5.83 7.59 -1.40
C ASP A 158 -6.22 7.48 0.08
N ARG A 159 -6.07 8.57 0.84
CA ARG A 159 -6.47 8.65 2.24
C ARG A 159 -7.93 9.08 2.35
N ILE A 160 -8.78 8.23 1.77
CA ILE A 160 -10.23 8.44 1.78
C ILE A 160 -10.73 8.46 3.24
N GLY A 161 -11.23 9.63 3.68
CA GLY A 161 -11.76 9.87 5.03
C GLY A 161 -13.26 9.62 5.09
N GLY A 162 -13.65 8.35 5.04
CA GLY A 162 -15.04 7.93 5.01
C GLY A 162 -15.68 7.62 6.35
N ARG A 163 -17.01 7.37 6.33
CA ARG A 163 -17.71 6.79 7.49
C ARG A 163 -17.50 5.28 7.54
N LEU A 164 -17.45 4.66 6.36
CA LEU A 164 -17.30 3.19 6.21
C LEU A 164 -15.97 2.83 5.55
N ALA A 165 -15.50 3.60 4.57
CA ALA A 165 -14.20 3.40 3.96
C ALA A 165 -13.14 4.24 4.68
N GLY A 166 -11.97 3.65 4.87
CA GLY A 166 -10.73 4.32 5.23
C GLY A 166 -9.81 4.44 4.01
N PRO A 167 -8.49 4.44 4.24
CA PRO A 167 -7.50 4.50 3.17
C PRO A 167 -7.63 3.35 2.15
N VAL A 168 -7.22 3.63 0.92
CA VAL A 168 -7.24 2.69 -0.20
C VAL A 168 -5.84 2.59 -0.76
N PHE A 169 -5.39 1.38 -1.05
CA PHE A 169 -4.06 1.09 -1.56
C PHE A 169 -4.13 0.25 -2.82
N VAL A 170 -3.36 0.60 -3.83
CA VAL A 170 -3.10 -0.23 -5.01
C VAL A 170 -1.78 -0.95 -4.80
N VAL A 171 -1.82 -2.27 -4.80
CA VAL A 171 -0.75 -3.13 -4.30
C VAL A 171 -0.37 -4.18 -5.33
N HIS A 172 0.94 -4.33 -5.56
CA HIS A 172 1.49 -5.46 -6.29
C HIS A 172 1.59 -6.69 -5.37
N SER A 173 1.00 -7.83 -5.77
CA SER A 173 1.01 -9.04 -4.95
C SER A 173 2.31 -9.81 -5.09
N LEU A 174 2.69 -10.55 -4.05
CA LEU A 174 3.74 -11.57 -4.12
C LEU A 174 3.42 -12.67 -5.14
N ASP A 175 2.14 -12.90 -5.43
CA ASP A 175 1.69 -13.91 -6.40
C ASP A 175 1.65 -13.40 -7.85
N GLY A 176 1.97 -12.12 -8.09
CA GLY A 176 2.08 -11.50 -9.41
C GLY A 176 0.97 -10.49 -9.75
N PRO A 177 -0.32 -10.81 -9.65
CA PRO A 177 -1.37 -9.84 -9.98
C PRO A 177 -1.42 -8.64 -9.03
N TRP A 178 -1.93 -7.52 -9.55
CA TRP A 178 -2.24 -6.35 -8.74
C TRP A 178 -3.57 -6.54 -8.01
N PHE A 179 -3.71 -5.90 -6.85
CA PHE A 179 -4.99 -5.77 -6.16
C PHE A 179 -5.17 -4.37 -5.58
N VAL A 180 -6.41 -4.02 -5.26
CA VAL A 180 -6.75 -2.83 -4.50
C VAL A 180 -7.33 -3.25 -3.16
N ASP A 181 -6.81 -2.74 -2.06
CA ASP A 181 -7.38 -2.95 -0.73
C ASP A 181 -8.03 -1.66 -0.23
N VAL A 182 -9.34 -1.74 0.03
CA VAL A 182 -10.13 -0.70 0.68
C VAL A 182 -10.23 -1.02 2.16
N HIS A 183 -9.56 -0.25 3.00
CA HIS A 183 -9.64 -0.44 4.45
C HIS A 183 -11.02 -0.01 4.96
N LEU A 184 -11.56 -0.74 5.94
CA LEU A 184 -12.82 -0.39 6.57
C LEU A 184 -12.58 0.49 7.81
N ALA A 185 -13.29 1.61 7.88
CA ALA A 185 -13.29 2.51 9.04
C ALA A 185 -14.32 2.10 10.10
N ALA A 186 -15.32 1.31 9.72
CA ALA A 186 -16.38 0.81 10.60
C ALA A 186 -16.98 -0.50 10.04
N PRO A 187 -17.70 -1.29 10.86
CA PRO A 187 -18.44 -2.45 10.38
C PRO A 187 -19.33 -2.10 9.18
N ALA A 188 -19.01 -2.72 8.05
CA ALA A 188 -19.74 -2.56 6.81
C ALA A 188 -20.03 -3.90 6.15
N ARG A 189 -21.10 -3.94 5.34
CA ARG A 189 -21.31 -4.94 4.31
C ARG A 189 -20.89 -4.36 2.98
N ALA A 190 -20.38 -5.22 2.10
CA ALA A 190 -19.82 -4.78 0.83
C ALA A 190 -20.48 -5.49 -0.35
N ARG A 191 -20.49 -4.82 -1.50
CA ARG A 191 -20.66 -5.47 -2.80
C ARG A 191 -19.78 -4.79 -3.83
N LEU A 192 -19.45 -5.51 -4.90
CA LEU A 192 -18.69 -5.00 -6.02
C LEU A 192 -19.63 -4.75 -7.20
N VAL A 193 -19.55 -3.58 -7.82
CA VAL A 193 -20.41 -3.19 -8.95
C VAL A 193 -19.59 -2.64 -10.11
N ALA A 194 -19.93 -3.02 -11.32
CA ALA A 194 -19.40 -2.40 -12.53
C ALA A 194 -19.98 -0.99 -12.68
N ARG A 195 -19.17 -0.06 -13.21
CA ARG A 195 -19.58 1.29 -13.56
C ARG A 195 -19.23 1.52 -15.03
N GLY A 196 -20.06 2.29 -15.73
CA GLY A 196 -19.75 2.66 -17.12
C GLY A 196 -18.43 3.42 -17.21
N GLY A 197 -17.74 3.30 -18.35
CA GLY A 197 -16.49 4.02 -18.61
C GLY A 197 -15.29 3.45 -17.86
N GLY A 198 -15.15 2.11 -17.88
CA GLY A 198 -13.98 1.40 -17.34
C GLY A 198 -13.73 1.72 -15.87
N ALA A 199 -14.76 1.59 -15.04
CA ALA A 199 -14.64 1.79 -13.61
C ALA A 199 -15.39 0.69 -12.85
N VAL A 200 -14.96 0.43 -11.63
CA VAL A 200 -15.65 -0.47 -10.69
C VAL A 200 -15.80 0.26 -9.37
N ALA A 201 -16.84 -0.07 -8.62
CA ALA A 201 -17.05 0.50 -7.30
C ALA A 201 -17.24 -0.59 -6.25
N VAL A 202 -16.61 -0.39 -5.10
CA VAL A 202 -17.01 -1.05 -3.87
C VAL A 202 -18.09 -0.21 -3.23
N GLU A 203 -19.30 -0.77 -3.10
CA GLU A 203 -20.36 -0.13 -2.33
C GLU A 203 -20.36 -0.70 -0.92
N LEU A 204 -20.40 0.19 0.06
CA LEU A 204 -20.40 -0.11 1.48
C LEU A 204 -21.68 0.43 2.11
N VAL A 205 -22.31 -0.40 2.94
CA VAL A 205 -23.42 0.01 3.81
C VAL A 205 -23.11 -0.43 5.24
N ARG A 206 -23.65 0.26 6.23
CA ARG A 206 -23.51 -0.14 7.64
C ARG A 206 -23.99 -1.59 7.84
N GLY A 207 -23.26 -2.35 8.65
CA GLY A 207 -23.65 -3.70 9.05
C GLY A 207 -22.48 -4.66 9.20
N GLY A 208 -22.81 -5.94 9.37
CA GLY A 208 -21.84 -7.01 9.62
C GLY A 208 -21.29 -7.03 11.05
N GLY A 209 -20.45 -8.02 11.32
CA GLY A 209 -19.84 -8.25 12.63
C GLY A 209 -18.80 -7.19 13.02
N PRO A 210 -18.27 -7.26 14.25
CA PRO A 210 -17.16 -6.38 14.65
C PRO A 210 -15.96 -6.56 13.72
N LEU A 211 -15.18 -5.47 13.57
CA LEU A 211 -13.90 -5.49 12.88
C LEU A 211 -12.77 -5.72 13.89
N PRO A 212 -11.63 -6.29 13.47
CA PRO A 212 -10.42 -6.22 14.29
C PRO A 212 -10.01 -4.75 14.51
N PRO A 213 -9.09 -4.49 15.46
CA PRO A 213 -8.42 -3.21 15.52
C PRO A 213 -7.86 -2.80 14.14
N PRO A 214 -7.85 -1.50 13.80
CA PRO A 214 -7.37 -1.03 12.51
C PRO A 214 -5.94 -1.45 12.20
N ALA A 215 -5.61 -1.44 10.92
CA ALA A 215 -4.22 -1.58 10.49
C ALA A 215 -3.33 -0.48 11.02
N ALA A 216 -2.11 -0.86 11.40
CA ALA A 216 -1.09 0.12 11.70
C ALA A 216 -0.58 0.70 10.38
N LEU A 217 -0.68 2.02 10.26
CA LEU A 217 -0.29 2.79 9.08
C LEU A 217 0.98 3.57 9.40
N GLY A 218 1.97 3.42 8.54
CA GLY A 218 3.21 4.19 8.54
C GLY A 218 3.36 5.00 7.25
N PRO A 219 4.40 5.84 7.14
CA PRO A 219 4.66 6.62 5.94
C PRO A 219 5.00 5.75 4.71
N ASN A 220 5.60 4.58 4.92
CA ASN A 220 6.11 3.68 3.87
C ASN A 220 5.77 2.19 4.14
N ALA A 221 4.99 1.89 5.16
CA ALA A 221 4.55 0.52 5.48
C ALA A 221 3.11 0.53 6.01
N VAL A 222 2.37 -0.54 5.74
CA VAL A 222 1.05 -0.85 6.28
C VAL A 222 1.11 -2.26 6.84
N LEU A 223 0.81 -2.43 8.13
CA LEU A 223 0.74 -3.74 8.76
C LEU A 223 -0.71 -4.25 8.79
N LEU A 224 -0.97 -5.33 8.05
CA LEU A 224 -2.23 -6.07 8.09
C LEU A 224 -2.27 -7.12 9.20
N ALA A 225 -1.12 -7.73 9.49
CA ALA A 225 -0.95 -8.67 10.59
C ALA A 225 0.44 -8.46 11.22
N PRO A 226 0.57 -8.61 12.56
CA PRO A 226 -0.52 -8.82 13.51
C PRO A 226 -1.39 -7.56 13.71
N ARG A 227 -2.56 -7.76 14.34
CA ARG A 227 -3.44 -6.67 14.82
C ARG A 227 -3.13 -6.35 16.27
N ALA A 228 -3.49 -5.14 16.71
CA ALA A 228 -3.29 -4.76 18.10
C ALA A 228 -4.04 -5.70 19.06
N GLY A 229 -3.43 -6.03 20.19
CA GLY A 229 -4.00 -6.92 21.20
C GLY A 229 -3.33 -8.30 21.25
N PRO A 230 -4.04 -9.33 21.75
CA PRO A 230 -3.42 -10.62 22.04
C PRO A 230 -2.90 -11.32 20.77
N ALA A 231 -1.68 -11.85 20.84
CA ALA A 231 -1.05 -12.57 19.74
C ALA A 231 -0.36 -13.85 20.23
N GLY A 232 -0.45 -14.91 19.43
CA GLY A 232 0.22 -16.19 19.65
C GLY A 232 1.28 -16.45 18.59
N GLY A 233 2.16 -17.43 18.84
CA GLY A 233 3.23 -17.78 17.91
C GLY A 233 2.94 -19.01 17.04
N PRO A 234 3.64 -19.16 15.90
CA PRO A 234 4.52 -18.15 15.27
C PRO A 234 3.72 -16.95 14.74
N LEU A 235 4.35 -15.77 14.72
CA LEU A 235 3.71 -14.54 14.23
C LEU A 235 3.91 -14.41 12.74
N GLU A 236 2.82 -14.42 11.97
CA GLU A 236 2.84 -13.93 10.59
C GLU A 236 2.77 -12.39 10.61
N VAL A 237 3.80 -11.76 10.07
CA VAL A 237 3.82 -10.32 9.80
C VAL A 237 3.55 -10.13 8.32
N ALA A 238 2.44 -9.50 8.00
CA ALA A 238 2.01 -9.31 6.61
C ALA A 238 1.49 -7.88 6.41
N GLY A 239 1.68 -7.35 5.21
CA GLY A 239 1.37 -5.97 4.93
C GLY A 239 1.75 -5.53 3.53
N TYR A 240 1.81 -4.22 3.34
CA TYR A 240 2.39 -3.62 2.15
C TYR A 240 3.48 -2.63 2.53
N ALA A 241 4.50 -2.50 1.71
CA ALA A 241 5.58 -1.55 1.91
C ALA A 241 5.98 -0.88 0.60
N ARG A 242 6.57 0.31 0.73
CA ARG A 242 7.22 1.05 -0.36
C ARG A 242 8.59 1.53 0.12
N THR A 243 9.49 0.58 0.33
CA THR A 243 10.83 0.81 0.88
C THR A 243 11.89 0.83 -0.22
N PHE A 244 13.09 1.31 0.12
CA PHE A 244 14.24 1.27 -0.76
C PHE A 244 14.64 -0.18 -1.07
N GLU A 245 14.83 -0.49 -2.36
CA GLU A 245 15.12 -1.85 -2.86
C GLU A 245 14.11 -2.92 -2.41
N ALA A 246 12.87 -2.50 -2.06
CA ALA A 246 11.83 -3.35 -1.50
C ALA A 246 12.23 -4.08 -0.19
N ASN A 247 13.31 -3.70 0.48
CA ASN A 247 13.74 -4.34 1.72
C ASN A 247 12.84 -3.90 2.88
N VAL A 248 12.22 -4.87 3.56
CA VAL A 248 11.36 -4.61 4.71
C VAL A 248 11.97 -5.28 5.94
N ASN A 249 12.46 -4.47 6.86
CA ASN A 249 12.92 -4.92 8.17
C ASN A 249 11.71 -5.13 9.08
N VAL A 250 11.66 -6.29 9.72
CA VAL A 250 10.56 -6.72 10.57
C VAL A 250 11.12 -7.06 11.95
N ARG A 251 10.64 -6.34 12.97
CA ARG A 251 11.21 -6.37 14.32
C ARG A 251 10.15 -6.68 15.36
N LEU A 252 10.51 -7.50 16.34
CA LEU A 252 9.74 -7.74 17.55
C LEU A 252 10.49 -7.13 18.74
N LEU A 253 9.80 -6.29 19.51
CA LEU A 253 10.33 -5.72 20.74
C LEU A 253 9.47 -6.13 21.94
N ALA A 254 10.09 -6.40 23.08
CA ALA A 254 9.40 -6.64 24.35
C ALA A 254 10.01 -5.74 25.42
N GLY A 255 9.18 -4.91 26.06
CA GLY A 255 9.66 -3.90 27.02
C GLY A 255 10.71 -2.93 26.43
N GLY A 256 10.68 -2.71 25.11
CA GLY A 256 11.66 -1.88 24.39
C GLY A 256 12.96 -2.60 23.99
N ALA A 257 13.19 -3.82 24.46
CA ALA A 257 14.33 -4.63 24.02
C ALA A 257 13.99 -5.40 22.74
N LEU A 258 14.95 -5.47 21.81
CA LEU A 258 14.81 -6.26 20.58
C LEU A 258 14.83 -7.76 20.92
N VAL A 259 13.75 -8.46 20.56
CA VAL A 259 13.59 -9.90 20.77
C VAL A 259 13.92 -10.68 19.50
N ALA A 260 13.45 -10.18 18.36
CA ALA A 260 13.70 -10.78 17.05
C ALA A 260 13.80 -9.69 15.99
N ASP A 261 14.65 -9.94 15.00
CA ASP A 261 14.90 -9.06 13.87
C ASP A 261 15.09 -9.93 12.63
N THR A 262 14.35 -9.62 11.58
CA THR A 262 14.45 -10.29 10.28
C THR A 262 14.17 -9.29 9.18
N PHE A 263 14.43 -9.67 7.94
CA PHE A 263 13.99 -8.90 6.80
C PHE A 263 13.26 -9.79 5.79
N THR A 264 12.51 -9.15 4.91
CA THR A 264 11.86 -9.75 3.75
C THR A 264 11.89 -8.75 2.60
N THR A 265 11.38 -9.14 1.45
CA THR A 265 11.28 -8.28 0.27
C THR A 265 9.80 -8.06 -0.08
N ALA A 266 9.42 -6.81 -0.28
CA ALA A 266 8.11 -6.45 -0.82
C ALA A 266 8.05 -6.76 -2.32
N ALA A 267 6.85 -7.01 -2.84
CA ALA A 267 6.66 -7.36 -4.25
C ALA A 267 6.99 -6.22 -5.25
N ASP A 268 7.16 -4.99 -4.77
CA ASP A 268 7.51 -3.81 -5.55
C ASP A 268 8.25 -2.80 -4.66
N TYR A 269 8.86 -1.78 -5.26
CA TYR A 269 9.68 -0.77 -4.58
C TYR A 269 9.27 0.64 -5.02
N LEU A 270 9.32 1.59 -4.05
CA LEU A 270 9.25 3.07 -4.15
C LEU A 270 8.09 3.71 -4.94
N SER A 271 7.81 3.23 -6.16
CA SER A 271 6.78 3.73 -7.05
C SER A 271 5.39 3.23 -6.68
N THR A 272 5.27 2.01 -6.14
CA THR A 272 3.99 1.44 -5.70
C THR A 272 4.11 0.69 -4.37
N TRP A 273 2.98 0.25 -3.82
CA TRP A 273 2.96 -0.60 -2.63
C TRP A 273 3.18 -2.05 -3.05
N GLY A 274 4.18 -2.72 -2.49
CA GLY A 274 4.40 -4.15 -2.65
C GLY A 274 3.91 -4.93 -1.44
N GLU A 275 3.18 -6.03 -1.65
CA GLU A 275 2.85 -6.98 -0.58
C GLU A 275 4.15 -7.58 0.00
N PHE A 276 4.22 -7.74 1.31
CA PHE A 276 5.31 -8.45 1.97
C PHE A 276 4.76 -9.42 3.03
N ARG A 277 5.54 -10.46 3.31
CA ARG A 277 5.30 -11.41 4.40
C ARG A 277 6.61 -11.81 5.08
N ALA A 278 6.56 -11.95 6.38
CA ALA A 278 7.65 -12.45 7.21
C ALA A 278 7.08 -13.27 8.37
N ALA A 279 7.90 -14.18 8.90
CA ALA A 279 7.58 -14.92 10.11
C ALA A 279 8.49 -14.45 11.24
N LEU A 280 7.91 -14.21 12.41
CA LEU A 280 8.62 -13.97 13.65
C LEU A 280 8.34 -15.13 14.63
N PRO A 281 9.24 -15.36 15.61
CA PRO A 281 8.96 -16.29 16.70
C PRO A 281 7.72 -15.87 17.50
N ALA A 282 7.27 -16.76 18.39
CA ALA A 282 6.23 -16.42 19.36
C ALA A 282 6.63 -15.18 20.18
N PRO A 283 5.71 -14.22 20.42
CA PRO A 283 6.01 -13.10 21.28
C PRO A 283 6.20 -13.58 22.72
N PRO A 284 7.18 -13.05 23.47
CA PRO A 284 7.24 -13.27 24.91
C PRO A 284 5.96 -12.82 25.61
N ALA A 285 5.64 -13.42 26.76
CA ALA A 285 4.48 -13.02 27.54
C ALA A 285 4.55 -11.53 27.93
N GLY A 286 3.39 -10.85 27.84
CA GLY A 286 3.26 -9.44 28.18
C GLY A 286 3.32 -8.50 26.98
N ARG A 287 3.63 -7.22 27.23
CA ARG A 287 3.56 -6.18 26.20
C ARG A 287 4.73 -6.26 25.23
N CYS A 288 4.41 -6.39 23.95
CA CYS A 288 5.36 -6.36 22.86
C CYS A 288 4.93 -5.34 21.79
N SER A 289 5.83 -5.03 20.86
CA SER A 289 5.50 -4.32 19.64
C SER A 289 6.13 -5.02 18.44
N VAL A 290 5.40 -5.02 17.33
CA VAL A 290 5.90 -5.45 16.02
C VAL A 290 6.02 -4.23 15.14
N PHE A 291 7.16 -4.11 14.46
CA PHE A 291 7.46 -3.04 13.52
C PHE A 291 7.80 -3.62 12.15
N ALA A 292 7.36 -2.96 11.08
CA ALA A 292 7.80 -3.22 9.71
C ALA A 292 8.13 -1.91 8.99
N GLY A 293 9.29 -1.86 8.34
CA GLY A 293 9.74 -0.67 7.61
C GLY A 293 11.23 -0.72 7.26
N GLU A 294 11.88 0.44 7.28
CA GLU A 294 13.30 0.60 6.97
C GLU A 294 13.98 1.53 7.99
N PRO A 295 15.30 1.42 8.20
CA PRO A 295 16.03 2.40 8.99
C PRO A 295 15.96 3.79 8.32
N GLU A 296 15.91 4.85 9.12
CA GLU A 296 16.09 6.20 8.59
C GLU A 296 17.55 6.41 8.17
N MET A 297 17.77 7.04 7.02
CA MET A 297 19.13 7.30 6.51
C MET A 297 19.87 8.34 7.36
N GLU A 298 19.13 9.21 8.06
CA GLU A 298 19.66 10.27 8.91
C GLU A 298 19.27 9.98 10.37
N GLY A 299 20.06 9.13 11.05
CA GLY A 299 19.94 8.87 12.48
C GLY A 299 19.63 7.41 12.84
N ASP A 300 19.33 7.17 14.12
CA ASP A 300 19.01 5.84 14.65
C ASP A 300 17.50 5.52 14.59
N GLY A 301 16.77 6.28 13.76
CA GLY A 301 15.33 6.22 13.60
C GLY A 301 14.87 5.07 12.72
N TRP A 302 13.56 4.80 12.77
CA TRP A 302 12.91 3.77 11.97
C TRP A 302 11.69 4.37 11.29
N ARG A 303 11.60 4.20 9.98
CA ARG A 303 10.50 4.68 9.15
C ARG A 303 9.63 3.51 8.72
N GLY A 304 8.41 3.43 9.24
CA GLY A 304 7.54 2.27 9.02
C GLY A 304 6.24 2.32 9.81
N ALA A 305 5.61 1.16 9.95
CA ALA A 305 4.41 0.94 10.74
C ALA A 305 4.74 0.10 11.97
N GLY A 306 4.12 0.42 13.10
CA GLY A 306 4.27 -0.32 14.35
C GLY A 306 2.92 -0.63 14.98
N VAL A 307 2.79 -1.82 15.58
CA VAL A 307 1.59 -2.27 16.28
C VAL A 307 1.96 -2.84 17.64
N ALA A 308 1.20 -2.46 18.67
CA ALA A 308 1.34 -3.01 20.02
C ALA A 308 0.55 -4.31 20.14
N ILE A 309 1.20 -5.37 20.61
CA ILE A 309 0.59 -6.69 20.82
C ILE A 309 0.81 -7.16 22.26
N GLU A 310 0.06 -8.17 22.68
CA GLU A 310 0.20 -8.83 23.97
C GLU A 310 0.50 -10.31 23.76
N GLY A 311 1.70 -10.74 24.11
CA GLY A 311 2.08 -12.15 24.01
C GLY A 311 1.40 -12.99 25.08
N ARG A 312 1.00 -14.21 24.68
CA ARG A 312 0.33 -15.19 25.53
C ARG A 312 1.28 -16.29 26.02
#